data_AF-A0A0W0YCM6-F1
#
_entry.id   AF-A0A0W0YCM6-F1
#
_cell.length_a   1.000
_cell.length_b   1.000
_cell.length_c   1.000
_cell.angle_alpha   90.00
_cell.angle_beta   90.00
_cell.angle_gamma   90.00
#
_symmetry.space_group_name_H-M   'P 1'
#
loop_
_entity.id
_entity.type
_entity.pdbx_description
1 polymer ?
#
loop_
_entity_poly.entity_id
_entity_poly.type
_entity_poly.pdbx_seq_one_letter_code
_entity_poly.pdbx_strand_id
1 'polypeptide(L)'
;MSEDALQKLLDELNHSAIPLEEQSEDYAAVIKQIGAARFVMIGEASHGSHEFYQARINVSQRLIKEHGFMAIAIEGDWPDVYRVHRYLQGDGNANQSECSLAAFKRFPPWM
;
A
#
# COMPACT_ATOMS: atom_id res chain seq x y z
N MET A 1 -8.69 28.85 16.97
CA MET A 1 -8.32 28.05 18.16
C MET A 1 -7.43 28.88 19.05
N SER A 2 -7.58 28.80 20.37
CA SER A 2 -6.60 29.38 21.29
C SER A 2 -5.30 28.55 21.25
N GLU A 3 -4.17 29.19 21.56
CA GLU A 3 -2.86 28.55 21.61
C GLU A 3 -2.83 27.36 22.61
N ASP A 4 -3.52 27.52 23.75
CA ASP A 4 -3.74 26.46 24.75
C ASP A 4 -4.49 25.23 24.19
N ALA A 5 -5.48 25.45 23.32
CA ALA A 5 -6.22 24.36 22.69
C ALA A 5 -5.37 23.62 21.63
N LEU A 6 -4.49 24.35 20.91
CA LEU A 6 -3.57 23.74 19.96
C LEU A 6 -2.53 22.87 20.66
N GLN A 7 -1.95 23.39 21.76
CA GLN A 7 -0.95 22.63 22.50
C GLN A 7 -1.52 21.33 23.07
N LYS A 8 -2.71 21.40 23.68
CA LYS A 8 -3.41 20.19 24.17
C LYS A 8 -3.67 19.16 23.07
N LEU A 9 -4.05 19.62 21.86
CA LEU A 9 -4.26 18.71 20.73
C LEU A 9 -2.95 18.03 20.31
N LEU A 10 -1.86 18.79 20.22
CA LEU A 10 -0.55 18.23 19.87
C LEU A 10 -0.05 17.23 20.90
N ASP A 11 -0.22 17.53 22.19
CA ASP A 11 0.17 16.63 23.27
C ASP A 11 -0.62 15.31 23.21
N GLU A 12 -1.93 15.38 22.97
CA GLU A 12 -2.78 14.19 22.85
C GLU A 12 -2.44 13.35 21.60
N LEU A 13 -2.17 14.02 20.47
CA LEU A 13 -1.73 13.35 19.25
C LEU A 13 -0.38 12.65 19.47
N ASN A 14 0.59 13.31 20.09
CA ASN A 14 1.90 12.73 20.36
C ASN A 14 1.84 11.57 21.37
N HIS A 15 0.91 11.63 22.34
CA HIS A 15 0.70 10.55 23.29
C HIS A 15 0.07 9.31 22.63
N SER A 16 -0.86 9.53 21.69
CA SER A 16 -1.64 8.46 21.06
C SER A 16 -1.03 7.90 19.78
N ALA A 17 -0.18 8.67 19.09
CA ALA A 17 0.43 8.27 17.84
C ALA A 17 1.43 7.15 18.04
N ILE A 18 1.38 6.15 17.17
CA ILE A 18 2.41 5.12 17.08
C ILE A 18 3.37 5.53 15.97
N PRO A 19 4.65 5.81 16.28
CA PRO A 19 5.61 6.17 15.25
C PRO A 19 5.81 5.01 14.28
N LEU A 20 5.87 5.33 12.99
CA LEU A 20 6.36 4.44 11.95
C LEU A 20 7.81 4.83 11.72
N GLU A 21 8.76 3.95 12.06
CA GLU A 21 10.17 4.28 11.81
C GLU A 21 10.43 4.19 10.31
N GLU A 22 10.98 5.24 9.70
CA GLU A 22 11.21 5.32 8.25
C GLU A 22 12.03 4.15 7.69
N GLN A 23 12.94 3.58 8.50
CA GLN A 23 13.79 2.46 8.09
C GLN A 23 13.24 1.10 8.51
N SER A 24 12.26 1.05 9.41
CA SER A 24 11.60 -0.20 9.72
C SER A 24 10.45 -0.35 8.72
N GLU A 25 10.71 -1.12 7.66
CA GLU A 25 9.65 -1.70 6.80
C GLU A 25 8.67 -2.58 7.62
N ASP A 26 8.87 -2.67 8.93
CA ASP A 26 8.09 -3.37 9.91
C ASP A 26 6.86 -2.54 10.30
N TYR A 27 5.89 -2.48 9.40
CA TYR A 27 4.53 -1.98 9.65
C TYR A 27 3.76 -2.82 10.71
N ALA A 28 4.43 -3.39 11.72
CA ALA A 28 3.87 -4.33 12.68
C ALA A 28 2.70 -3.73 13.47
N ALA A 29 2.80 -2.47 13.86
CA ALA A 29 1.71 -1.79 14.55
C ALA A 29 0.45 -1.72 13.68
N VAL A 30 0.62 -1.42 12.38
CA VAL A 30 -0.48 -1.37 11.40
C VAL A 30 -1.08 -2.76 11.20
N ILE A 31 -0.25 -3.78 10.98
CA ILE A 31 -0.68 -5.16 10.81
C ILE A 31 -1.44 -5.67 12.04
N LYS A 32 -0.95 -5.36 13.24
CA LYS A 32 -1.61 -5.68 14.50
C LYS A 32 -2.99 -5.02 14.61
N GLN A 33 -3.11 -3.75 14.19
CA GLN A 33 -4.40 -3.03 14.21
C GLN A 33 -5.40 -3.57 13.18
N ILE A 34 -4.93 -3.98 12.00
CA ILE A 34 -5.78 -4.62 10.98
C ILE A 34 -6.41 -5.91 11.53
N GLY A 35 -5.65 -6.70 12.29
CA GLY A 35 -6.14 -7.90 12.97
C GLY A 35 -6.70 -8.95 11.99
N ALA A 36 -7.95 -9.36 12.22
CA ALA A 36 -8.62 -10.40 11.42
C ALA A 36 -9.56 -9.83 10.35
N ALA A 37 -9.34 -8.59 9.90
CA ALA A 37 -10.15 -7.97 8.87
C ALA A 37 -10.13 -8.80 7.57
N ARG A 38 -11.29 -9.03 6.98
CA ARG A 38 -11.42 -9.73 5.69
C ARG A 38 -11.09 -8.83 4.49
N PHE A 39 -11.32 -7.53 4.64
CA PHE A 39 -11.05 -6.52 3.62
C PHE A 39 -10.24 -5.39 4.25
N VAL A 40 -9.17 -4.98 3.57
CA VAL A 40 -8.31 -3.88 3.98
C VAL A 40 -8.24 -2.90 2.81
N MET A 41 -8.67 -1.66 3.05
CA MET A 41 -8.62 -0.59 2.05
C MET A 41 -7.48 0.35 2.41
N ILE A 42 -6.50 0.50 1.51
CA ILE A 42 -5.30 1.31 1.75
C ILE A 42 -5.29 2.49 0.77
N GLY A 43 -5.64 3.68 1.28
CA GLY A 43 -5.62 4.92 0.51
C GLY A 43 -4.24 5.57 0.44
N GLU A 44 -4.12 6.61 -0.38
CA GLU A 44 -2.99 7.54 -0.40
C GLU A 44 -3.50 8.99 -0.36
N ALA A 45 -2.72 9.91 0.22
CA ALA A 45 -3.11 11.32 0.27
C ALA A 45 -2.79 12.08 -1.04
N SER A 46 -1.89 11.53 -1.86
CA SER A 46 -1.51 12.07 -3.17
C SER A 46 -1.09 10.95 -4.10
N HIS A 47 -1.38 11.11 -5.40
CA HIS A 47 -0.79 10.25 -6.42
C HIS A 47 0.66 10.67 -6.70
N GLY A 48 1.57 9.70 -6.71
CA GLY A 48 2.97 9.89 -7.10
C GLY A 48 3.94 10.24 -5.97
N SER A 49 3.56 10.05 -4.70
CA SER A 49 4.50 10.15 -3.57
C SER A 49 5.13 8.79 -3.27
N HIS A 50 6.45 8.69 -3.45
CA HIS A 50 7.20 7.44 -3.34
C HIS A 50 6.93 6.70 -2.01
N GLU A 51 6.89 7.45 -0.91
CA GLU A 51 6.70 6.96 0.45
C GLU A 51 5.33 6.26 0.62
N PHE A 52 4.29 6.77 -0.03
CA PHE A 52 2.96 6.14 0.01
C PHE A 52 2.93 4.83 -0.78
N TYR A 53 3.63 4.75 -1.91
CA TYR A 53 3.74 3.49 -2.65
C TYR A 53 4.55 2.46 -1.88
N GLN A 54 5.67 2.85 -1.29
CA GLN A 54 6.49 1.96 -0.48
C GLN A 54 5.69 1.42 0.72
N ALA A 55 4.92 2.28 1.39
CA ALA A 55 4.04 1.86 2.49
C ALA A 55 3.00 0.83 2.03
N ARG A 56 2.32 1.10 0.91
CA ARG A 56 1.33 0.15 0.36
C ARG A 56 1.95 -1.17 -0.06
N ILE A 57 3.15 -1.16 -0.65
CA ILE A 57 3.89 -2.37 -1.00
C ILE A 57 4.19 -3.18 0.27
N ASN A 58 4.80 -2.56 1.28
CA ASN A 58 5.21 -3.24 2.50
C ASN A 58 4.01 -3.82 3.27
N VAL A 59 2.94 -3.05 3.46
CA VAL A 59 1.71 -3.53 4.12
C VAL A 59 1.07 -4.67 3.31
N SER A 60 0.92 -4.53 1.99
CA SER A 60 0.28 -5.56 1.16
C SER A 60 1.09 -6.86 1.13
N GLN A 61 2.43 -6.78 1.06
CA GLN A 61 3.29 -7.96 1.11
C GLN A 61 3.12 -8.74 2.42
N ARG A 62 3.03 -8.04 3.55
CA ARG A 62 2.79 -8.68 4.85
C ARG A 62 1.41 -9.30 4.95
N LEU A 63 0.37 -8.61 4.48
CA LEU A 63 -0.98 -9.17 4.45
C LEU A 63 -1.05 -10.46 3.61
N ILE A 64 -0.34 -10.51 2.48
CA ILE A 64 -0.23 -11.73 1.66
C ILE A 64 0.54 -12.83 2.41
N LYS A 65 1.76 -12.53 2.88
CA LYS A 65 2.69 -13.53 3.45
C LYS A 65 2.25 -14.04 4.83
N GLU A 66 1.74 -13.17 5.69
CA GLU A 66 1.46 -13.46 7.10
C GLU A 66 -0.04 -13.70 7.36
N HIS A 67 -0.94 -13.07 6.58
CA HIS A 67 -2.39 -13.13 6.80
C HIS A 67 -3.18 -13.84 5.69
N GLY A 68 -2.49 -14.38 4.67
CA GLY A 68 -3.11 -15.22 3.65
C GLY A 68 -4.05 -14.47 2.70
N PHE A 69 -3.88 -13.15 2.53
CA PHE A 69 -4.61 -12.42 1.50
C PHE A 69 -4.21 -12.93 0.11
N MET A 70 -5.19 -13.22 -0.73
CA MET A 70 -4.97 -13.86 -2.05
C MET A 70 -5.27 -12.94 -3.24
N ALA A 71 -5.73 -11.72 -2.99
CA ALA A 71 -6.09 -10.77 -4.04
C ALA A 71 -5.74 -9.33 -3.64
N ILE A 72 -5.29 -8.56 -4.62
CA ILE A 72 -5.14 -7.10 -4.55
C ILE A 72 -6.07 -6.51 -5.61
N ALA A 73 -6.92 -5.58 -5.21
CA ALA A 73 -7.65 -4.73 -6.12
C ALA A 73 -6.99 -3.35 -6.13
N ILE A 74 -6.76 -2.80 -7.32
CA ILE A 74 -6.15 -1.48 -7.50
C ILE A 74 -7.11 -0.54 -8.21
N GLU A 75 -6.98 0.75 -7.94
CA GLU A 75 -7.64 1.81 -8.71
C GLU A 75 -6.94 1.92 -10.07
N GLY A 76 -7.40 1.14 -11.06
CA GLY A 76 -6.79 1.09 -12.39
C GLY A 76 -7.74 0.55 -13.45
N ASP A 77 -7.39 0.80 -14.72
CA ASP A 77 -8.19 0.38 -15.87
C ASP A 77 -8.15 -1.16 -15.99
N TRP A 78 -9.33 -1.80 -15.95
CA TRP A 78 -9.46 -3.27 -15.96
C TRP A 78 -8.61 -3.99 -17.02
N PRO A 79 -8.55 -3.55 -18.30
CA PRO A 79 -7.74 -4.22 -19.31
C PRO A 79 -6.24 -4.25 -18.99
N ASP A 80 -5.73 -3.23 -18.31
CA ASP A 80 -4.31 -3.12 -17.95
C ASP A 80 -4.01 -4.04 -16.77
N VAL A 81 -4.83 -3.99 -15.72
CA VAL A 81 -4.73 -4.88 -14.55
C VAL A 81 -4.85 -6.35 -14.94
N TYR A 82 -5.76 -6.66 -15.87
CA TYR A 82 -5.97 -8.03 -16.33
C TYR A 82 -4.75 -8.62 -17.04
N ARG A 83 -3.93 -7.81 -17.72
CA ARG A 83 -2.66 -8.28 -18.31
C ARG A 83 -1.68 -8.73 -17.24
N VAL A 84 -1.54 -7.94 -16.16
CA VAL A 84 -0.69 -8.30 -15.01
C VAL A 84 -1.24 -9.55 -14.32
N HIS A 85 -2.56 -9.63 -14.13
CA HIS A 85 -3.19 -10.83 -13.56
C HIS A 85 -2.85 -12.10 -14.34
N ARG A 86 -2.99 -12.09 -15.68
CA ARG A 86 -2.63 -13.25 -16.52
C ARG A 86 -1.15 -13.61 -16.42
N TYR A 87 -0.26 -12.61 -16.36
CA TYR A 87 1.16 -12.84 -16.12
C TYR A 87 1.40 -13.55 -14.78
N LEU A 88 0.74 -13.10 -13.70
CA LEU A 88 0.85 -13.72 -12.38
C LEU A 88 0.28 -15.15 -12.32
N GLN A 89 -0.72 -15.49 -13.15
CA GLN A 89 -1.27 -16.84 -13.27
C GLN A 89 -0.41 -17.80 -14.11
N GLY A 90 0.64 -17.29 -14.76
CA GLY A 90 1.49 -18.11 -15.63
C GLY A 90 0.95 -18.30 -17.05
N ASP A 91 -0.09 -17.56 -17.44
CA ASP A 91 -0.66 -17.59 -18.80
C ASP A 91 0.18 -16.80 -19.83
N GLY A 92 1.41 -16.42 -19.47
CA GLY A 92 2.36 -15.66 -20.29
C GLY A 92 3.78 -16.21 -20.18
N ASN A 93 4.69 -15.72 -21.03
CA ASN A 93 6.10 -16.11 -20.95
C ASN A 93 6.73 -15.49 -19.69
N ALA A 94 7.44 -16.28 -18.88
CA ALA A 94 8.05 -15.83 -17.62
C ALA A 94 9.01 -14.62 -17.77
N ASN A 95 9.51 -14.37 -18.99
CA ASN A 95 10.39 -13.26 -19.34
C ASN A 95 9.63 -11.97 -19.75
N GLN A 96 8.35 -11.83 -19.42
CA GLN A 96 7.49 -10.72 -19.90
C GLN A 96 6.90 -9.85 -18.79
N SER A 97 7.50 -9.78 -17.60
CA SER A 97 7.05 -8.88 -16.52
C SER A 97 6.90 -7.44 -17.02
N GLU A 98 7.92 -6.91 -17.69
CA GLU A 98 7.93 -5.57 -18.29
C GLU A 98 6.80 -5.39 -19.32
N CYS A 99 6.59 -6.39 -20.18
CA CYS A 99 5.50 -6.34 -21.17
C CYS A 99 4.12 -6.36 -20.53
N SER A 100 3.95 -7.04 -19.38
CA SER A 100 2.70 -7.06 -18.64
C SER A 100 2.36 -5.70 -18.04
N LEU A 101 3.38 -4.91 -17.67
CA LEU A 101 3.26 -3.56 -17.12
C LEU A 101 3.22 -2.47 -18.19
N ALA A 102 3.66 -2.73 -19.43
CA ALA A 102 3.73 -1.73 -20.51
C ALA A 102 2.40 -1.04 -20.87
N ALA A 103 1.26 -1.61 -20.43
CA ALA A 103 -0.05 -0.99 -20.60
C ALA A 103 -0.33 0.13 -19.57
N PHE A 104 0.33 0.10 -18.40
CA PHE A 104 0.22 1.11 -17.35
C PHE A 104 0.95 2.40 -17.75
N LYS A 105 0.28 3.24 -18.55
CA LYS A 105 0.85 4.52 -19.04
C LYS A 105 0.52 5.72 -18.15
N ARG A 106 -0.42 5.56 -17.23
CA ARG A 106 -0.96 6.62 -16.36
C ARG A 106 -0.35 6.64 -14.97
N PHE A 107 0.49 5.66 -14.67
CA PHE A 107 1.18 5.53 -13.40
C PHE A 107 2.62 6.02 -13.55
N PRO A 108 3.23 6.57 -12.50
CA PRO A 108 4.62 6.95 -12.52
C PRO A 108 5.54 5.79 -12.95
N PRO A 109 6.53 6.00 -13.83
CA PRO A 109 7.36 4.94 -14.39
C PRO A 109 8.38 4.33 -13.41
N TRP A 110 8.49 4.90 -12.20
CA TRP A 110 9.31 4.38 -11.11
C TRP A 110 8.54 3.39 -10.22
N MET A 111 7.23 3.21 -10.47
CA MET A 111 6.42 2.14 -9.92
C MET A 111 6.51 0.92 -10.83
#